data_AF-A0A5N4ATD7-F1
#
_entry.id   AF-A0A5N4ATD7-F1
#
_cell.length_a   1.000
_cell.length_b   1.000
_cell.length_c   1.000
_cell.angle_alpha   90.00
_cell.angle_beta   90.00
_cell.angle_gamma   90.00
#
_symmetry.space_group_name_H-M   'P 1'
#
loop_
_entity.id
_entity.type
_entity.pdbx_description
1 polymer ?
#
loop_
_entity_poly.entity_id
_entity_poly.type
_entity_poly.pdbx_seq_one_letter_code
_entity_poly.pdbx_strand_id
1 'polypeptide(L)'
;MKVTSEIAIILVLTLLCLSCGSSTKVQERILSFYTCKYDIDCVENAFCYWRAPEGGKCRCKENFVLVQNKTSFECLAVATGIDSPCIENIQCEMSLGNLAECNASSNKCQCIDVAHLGRDDKCHRTIALGGICETNDNCLLGDESYGFCYVGKCICNVKYHISSDGKRCIPSSFLQQSCESAESCAVTAFSDCYGGICKCIEGYIEAEDFESCLKAASAVGDNCTQTIQCSEYIKGSFCDNNKCTCKTGYHGYGNECTVDAKLGEACKEDKECILTANLENSVRCTLGVCTCVVGLSSQEPYGCVINSAVLKQYYPSLIMGLILALFLINPH
;
A
#
# COMPACT_ATOMS: atom_id res chain seq x y z
N MET A 1 -48.83 -11.96 -22.85
CA MET A 1 -48.58 -10.58 -22.37
C MET A 1 -47.08 -10.39 -22.15
N LYS A 2 -46.32 -10.11 -23.21
CA LYS A 2 -44.87 -9.79 -23.11
C LYS A 2 -44.34 -8.97 -24.29
N VAL A 3 -45.23 -8.50 -25.18
CA VAL A 3 -44.87 -7.76 -26.41
C VAL A 3 -45.14 -6.25 -26.26
N THR A 4 -45.87 -5.83 -25.22
CA THR A 4 -46.22 -4.42 -25.00
C THR A 4 -45.16 -3.61 -24.23
N SER A 5 -44.15 -4.27 -23.64
CA SER A 5 -43.12 -3.57 -22.83
C SER A 5 -41.90 -3.11 -23.64
N GLU A 6 -41.54 -3.81 -24.71
CA GLU A 6 -40.35 -3.43 -25.53
C GLU A 6 -40.66 -2.27 -26.49
N ILE A 7 -41.89 -2.19 -27.00
CA ILE A 7 -42.34 -1.09 -27.88
C ILE A 7 -42.38 0.24 -27.12
N ALA A 8 -42.74 0.23 -25.82
CA ALA A 8 -42.77 1.42 -24.99
C ALA A 8 -41.36 1.99 -24.73
N ILE A 9 -40.35 1.14 -24.59
CA ILE A 9 -38.96 1.56 -24.34
C ILE A 9 -38.34 2.17 -25.60
N ILE A 10 -38.63 1.61 -26.78
CA ILE A 10 -38.16 2.15 -28.08
C ILE A 10 -38.83 3.50 -28.40
N LEU A 11 -40.10 3.68 -28.05
CA LEU A 11 -40.80 4.97 -28.20
C LEU A 11 -40.26 6.05 -27.24
N VAL A 12 -39.89 5.70 -26.01
CA VAL A 12 -39.27 6.64 -25.06
C VAL A 12 -37.85 7.02 -25.49
N LEU A 13 -37.07 6.08 -26.03
CA LEU A 13 -35.72 6.36 -26.54
C LEU A 13 -35.74 7.21 -27.82
N THR A 14 -36.74 7.05 -28.70
CA THR A 14 -36.88 7.88 -29.90
C THR A 14 -37.44 9.28 -29.58
N LEU A 15 -38.31 9.41 -28.56
CA LEU A 15 -38.77 10.71 -28.04
C LEU A 15 -37.67 11.51 -27.33
N LEU A 16 -36.72 10.86 -26.65
CA LEU A 16 -35.57 11.54 -26.03
C LEU A 16 -34.56 12.06 -27.07
N CYS A 17 -34.45 11.43 -28.24
CA CYS A 17 -33.58 11.89 -29.35
C CYS A 17 -34.11 13.13 -30.10
N LEU A 18 -35.38 13.49 -29.96
CA LEU A 18 -35.97 14.68 -30.62
C LEU A 18 -35.62 16.02 -29.92
N SER A 19 -34.79 15.98 -28.88
CA SER A 19 -34.26 17.18 -28.21
C SER A 19 -32.77 17.44 -28.47
N CYS A 20 -32.20 16.90 -29.56
CA CYS A 20 -30.89 17.32 -30.05
C CYS A 20 -30.98 18.69 -30.77
N GLY A 21 -31.39 19.72 -30.03
CA GLY A 21 -31.28 21.13 -30.41
C GLY A 21 -29.96 21.70 -29.90
N SER A 22 -28.82 21.18 -30.38
CA SER A 22 -27.48 21.57 -29.89
C SER A 22 -26.63 22.30 -30.95
N SER A 23 -27.22 22.89 -31.98
CA SER A 23 -26.47 23.61 -33.02
C SER A 23 -26.70 25.13 -33.07
N THR A 24 -27.81 25.66 -32.54
CA THR A 24 -28.12 27.10 -32.64
C THR A 24 -27.33 27.96 -31.64
N LYS A 25 -27.08 27.50 -30.41
CA LYS A 25 -26.36 28.28 -29.37
C LYS A 25 -24.85 28.41 -29.62
N VAL A 26 -24.22 27.46 -30.31
CA VAL A 26 -22.78 27.52 -30.61
C VAL A 26 -22.49 28.55 -31.69
N GLN A 27 -23.44 28.76 -32.61
CA GLN A 27 -23.27 29.65 -33.76
C GLN A 27 -23.40 31.14 -33.39
N GLU A 28 -24.06 31.47 -32.27
CA GLU A 28 -24.20 32.84 -31.76
C GLU A 28 -22.89 33.44 -31.22
N ARG A 29 -21.87 32.63 -30.86
CA ARG A 29 -20.61 33.14 -30.29
C ARG A 29 -19.54 33.54 -31.30
N ILE A 30 -19.71 33.21 -32.59
CA ILE A 30 -18.71 33.47 -33.64
C ILE A 30 -19.10 34.66 -34.52
N LEU A 31 -20.37 35.08 -34.47
CA LEU A 31 -20.91 36.20 -35.23
C LEU A 31 -21.08 37.42 -34.34
N SER A 32 -20.70 38.57 -34.86
CA SER A 32 -20.96 39.84 -34.17
C SER A 32 -22.44 40.20 -34.22
N PHE A 33 -22.87 41.08 -33.31
CA PHE A 33 -24.22 41.67 -33.38
C PHE A 33 -24.39 42.64 -34.56
N TYR A 34 -23.29 43.05 -35.22
CA TYR A 34 -23.26 44.06 -36.28
C TYR A 34 -23.69 43.49 -37.63
N THR A 35 -24.66 44.15 -38.26
CA THR A 35 -25.09 43.84 -39.63
C THR A 35 -24.15 44.49 -40.64
N CYS A 36 -23.89 43.79 -41.73
CA CYS A 36 -23.03 44.25 -42.81
C CYS A 36 -23.65 43.89 -44.17
N LYS A 37 -23.22 44.62 -45.21
CA LYS A 37 -23.48 44.28 -46.61
C LYS A 37 -22.19 43.93 -47.34
N TYR A 38 -21.07 44.56 -46.95
CA TYR A 38 -19.74 44.37 -47.52
C TYR A 38 -18.70 44.27 -46.40
N ASP A 39 -17.52 43.72 -46.71
CA ASP A 39 -16.42 43.57 -45.74
C ASP A 39 -15.95 44.90 -45.15
N ILE A 40 -16.07 46.00 -45.90
CA ILE A 40 -15.72 47.35 -45.45
C ILE A 40 -16.66 47.89 -44.35
N ASP A 41 -17.83 47.28 -44.17
CA ASP A 41 -18.75 47.61 -43.08
C ASP A 41 -18.29 47.00 -41.74
N CYS A 42 -17.26 46.15 -41.76
CA CYS A 42 -16.72 45.45 -40.59
C CYS A 42 -15.38 46.05 -40.13
N VAL A 43 -15.02 45.81 -38.87
CA VAL A 43 -13.74 46.25 -38.29
C VAL A 43 -12.54 45.51 -38.90
N GLU A 44 -11.33 45.97 -38.59
CA GLU A 44 -10.11 45.30 -39.03
C GLU A 44 -10.12 43.81 -38.63
N ASN A 45 -9.58 42.97 -39.50
CA ASN A 45 -9.56 41.51 -39.32
C ASN A 45 -10.94 40.84 -39.25
N ALA A 46 -12.01 41.50 -39.70
CA ALA A 46 -13.31 40.91 -39.96
C ALA A 46 -13.69 40.92 -41.45
N PHE A 47 -14.72 40.15 -41.79
CA PHE A 47 -15.38 40.12 -43.10
C PHE A 47 -16.89 39.97 -42.93
N CYS A 48 -17.66 40.30 -43.97
CA CYS A 48 -19.11 40.20 -43.94
C CYS A 48 -19.57 38.78 -44.29
N TYR A 49 -20.09 38.07 -43.31
CA TYR A 49 -20.62 36.71 -43.47
C TYR A 49 -22.12 36.77 -43.76
N TRP A 50 -22.53 36.29 -44.93
CA TRP A 50 -23.93 36.32 -45.37
C TRP A 50 -24.66 35.01 -45.11
N ARG A 51 -25.82 35.07 -44.44
CA ARG A 51 -26.72 33.92 -44.26
C ARG A 51 -28.16 34.32 -44.58
N ALA A 52 -28.76 33.71 -45.60
CA ALA A 52 -30.17 33.93 -45.93
C ALA A 52 -31.06 33.05 -45.02
N PRO A 53 -32.15 33.58 -44.43
CA PRO A 53 -32.75 34.91 -44.61
C PRO A 53 -32.27 35.97 -43.59
N GLU A 54 -31.32 35.63 -42.72
CA GLU A 54 -30.88 36.41 -41.55
C GLU A 54 -30.12 37.71 -41.91
N GLY A 55 -29.58 37.81 -43.13
CA GLY A 55 -28.78 38.94 -43.61
C GLY A 55 -27.28 38.76 -43.38
N GLY A 56 -26.49 39.80 -43.64
CA GLY A 56 -25.05 39.80 -43.42
C GLY A 56 -24.70 40.21 -41.99
N LYS A 57 -23.78 39.47 -41.35
CA LYS A 57 -23.20 39.78 -40.03
C LYS A 57 -21.68 39.76 -40.11
N CYS A 58 -21.00 40.65 -39.37
CA CYS A 58 -19.54 40.64 -39.35
C CYS A 58 -19.01 39.42 -38.58
N ARG A 59 -17.96 38.80 -39.12
CA ARG A 59 -17.26 37.65 -38.56
C ARG A 59 -15.75 37.88 -38.62
N CYS A 60 -15.03 37.49 -37.56
CA CYS A 60 -13.58 37.58 -37.56
C CYS A 60 -12.96 36.58 -38.56
N LYS A 61 -11.85 36.99 -39.18
CA LYS A 61 -11.03 36.16 -40.07
C LYS A 61 -10.41 34.99 -39.28
N GLU A 62 -9.85 34.03 -40.02
CA GLU A 62 -9.11 32.90 -39.42
C GLU A 62 -7.99 33.39 -38.50
N ASN A 63 -7.77 32.70 -37.38
CA ASN A 63 -6.85 33.07 -36.30
C ASN A 63 -7.18 34.39 -35.57
N PHE A 64 -8.39 34.93 -35.72
CA PHE A 64 -8.91 36.02 -34.92
C PHE A 64 -10.18 35.59 -34.17
N VAL A 65 -10.30 36.05 -32.93
CA VAL A 65 -11.44 35.77 -32.06
C VAL A 65 -12.25 37.04 -31.78
N LEU A 66 -13.57 36.88 -31.77
CA LEU A 66 -14.53 37.96 -31.58
C LEU A 66 -14.62 38.34 -30.10
N VAL A 67 -14.27 39.59 -29.80
CA VAL A 67 -14.54 40.22 -28.51
C VAL A 67 -15.54 41.34 -28.75
N GLN A 68 -16.68 41.32 -28.07
CA GLN A 68 -17.71 42.32 -28.28
C GLN A 68 -18.35 42.78 -26.98
N ASN A 69 -18.56 44.08 -26.88
CA ASN A 69 -19.39 44.70 -25.86
C ASN A 69 -20.75 45.09 -26.50
N LYS A 70 -21.64 45.75 -25.74
CA LYS A 70 -22.95 46.20 -26.23
C LYS A 70 -22.88 47.19 -27.39
N THR A 71 -21.74 47.88 -27.57
CA THR A 71 -21.59 49.03 -28.48
C THR A 71 -20.38 48.96 -29.40
N SER A 72 -19.55 47.92 -29.31
CA SER A 72 -18.41 47.71 -30.22
C SER A 72 -18.04 46.24 -30.27
N PHE A 73 -17.34 45.84 -31.34
CA PHE A 73 -16.66 44.56 -31.42
C PHE A 73 -15.26 44.73 -32.01
N GLU A 74 -14.38 43.83 -31.63
CA GLU A 74 -12.99 43.75 -32.06
C GLU A 74 -12.67 42.30 -32.42
N CYS A 75 -11.72 42.12 -33.34
CA CYS A 75 -11.18 40.83 -33.71
C CYS A 75 -9.74 40.76 -33.25
N LEU A 76 -9.50 40.05 -32.15
CA LEU A 76 -8.18 39.93 -31.53
C LEU A 76 -7.48 38.67 -32.03
N ALA A 77 -6.16 38.74 -32.21
CA ALA A 77 -5.38 37.57 -32.65
C ALA A 77 -5.46 36.45 -31.60
N VAL A 78 -5.73 35.22 -32.05
CA VAL A 78 -5.67 34.02 -31.22
C VAL A 78 -4.23 33.77 -30.78
N ALA A 79 -4.04 33.44 -29.52
CA ALA A 79 -2.72 33.15 -28.97
C ALA A 79 -2.15 31.86 -29.57
N THR A 80 -0.85 31.83 -29.84
CA THR A 80 -0.17 30.64 -30.38
C THR A 80 0.24 29.63 -29.30
N GLY A 81 0.21 30.04 -28.03
CA GLY A 81 0.58 29.20 -26.89
C GLY A 81 0.75 30.01 -25.60
N ILE A 82 1.37 29.39 -24.59
CA ILE A 82 1.78 30.07 -23.35
C ILE A 82 2.70 31.26 -23.69
N ASP A 83 2.75 32.27 -22.82
CA ASP A 83 3.56 33.48 -22.98
C ASP A 83 3.21 34.38 -24.18
N SER A 84 2.24 33.99 -25.01
CA SER A 84 1.73 34.82 -26.11
C SER A 84 1.09 36.09 -25.56
N PRO A 85 1.26 37.25 -26.23
CA PRO A 85 0.62 38.48 -25.81
C PRO A 85 -0.90 38.36 -25.91
N CYS A 86 -1.60 38.86 -24.91
CA CYS A 86 -3.05 38.81 -24.84
C CYS A 86 -3.61 40.06 -24.16
N ILE A 87 -4.91 40.26 -24.37
CA ILE A 87 -5.73 41.30 -23.74
C ILE A 87 -6.88 40.61 -22.98
N GLU A 88 -7.49 39.60 -23.61
CA GLU A 88 -8.64 38.87 -23.07
C GLU A 88 -8.34 37.37 -22.97
N ASN A 89 -8.94 36.70 -21.98
CA ASN A 89 -8.77 35.25 -21.78
C ASN A 89 -9.12 34.44 -23.02
N ILE A 90 -10.13 34.87 -23.78
CA ILE A 90 -10.61 34.16 -24.96
C ILE A 90 -9.52 34.00 -26.04
N GLN A 91 -8.51 34.88 -26.11
CA GLN A 91 -7.38 34.70 -27.01
C GLN A 91 -6.56 33.44 -26.67
N CYS A 92 -6.38 33.19 -25.38
CA CYS A 92 -5.66 32.04 -24.84
C CYS A 92 -6.53 30.77 -24.88
N GLU A 93 -7.81 30.88 -24.52
CA GLU A 93 -8.74 29.75 -24.46
C GLU A 93 -8.92 29.03 -25.81
N MET A 94 -8.79 29.75 -26.92
CA MET A 94 -8.98 29.22 -28.27
C MET A 94 -7.91 28.20 -28.69
N SER A 95 -6.68 28.32 -28.19
CA SER A 95 -5.57 27.39 -28.49
C SER A 95 -5.25 26.47 -27.32
N LEU A 96 -5.25 27.01 -26.10
CA LEU A 96 -4.82 26.31 -24.89
C LEU A 96 -5.99 25.65 -24.12
N GLY A 97 -7.24 25.89 -24.51
CA GLY A 97 -8.43 25.39 -23.81
C GLY A 97 -8.93 26.29 -22.68
N ASN A 98 -10.08 25.96 -22.11
CA ASN A 98 -10.83 26.83 -21.18
C ASN A 98 -10.20 27.01 -19.79
N LEU A 99 -9.02 26.43 -19.55
CA LEU A 99 -8.24 26.59 -18.33
C LEU A 99 -7.04 27.54 -18.55
N ALA A 100 -7.03 28.25 -19.67
CA ALA A 100 -6.07 29.30 -19.96
C ALA A 100 -6.68 30.68 -19.67
N GLU A 101 -5.84 31.60 -19.24
CA GLU A 101 -6.20 32.98 -18.95
C GLU A 101 -5.13 33.95 -19.43
N CYS A 102 -5.51 35.21 -19.61
CA CYS A 102 -4.58 36.30 -19.84
C CYS A 102 -4.13 36.87 -18.49
N ASN A 103 -2.84 36.71 -18.15
CA ASN A 103 -2.31 37.25 -16.91
C ASN A 103 -2.33 38.79 -16.95
N ALA A 104 -3.14 39.42 -16.10
CA ALA A 104 -3.32 40.86 -16.08
C ALA A 104 -2.05 41.67 -15.71
N SER A 105 -1.05 41.03 -15.10
CA SER A 105 0.22 41.69 -14.72
C SER A 105 1.26 41.65 -15.84
N SER A 106 1.31 40.54 -16.60
CA SER A 106 2.29 40.36 -17.68
C SER A 106 1.72 40.56 -19.08
N ASN A 107 0.40 40.61 -19.22
CA ASN A 107 -0.34 40.59 -20.49
C ASN A 107 0.05 39.40 -21.37
N LYS A 108 0.26 38.24 -20.74
CA LYS A 108 0.65 37.00 -21.40
C LYS A 108 -0.27 35.84 -21.03
N CYS A 109 -0.49 34.95 -21.99
CA CYS A 109 -1.28 33.74 -21.76
C CYS A 109 -0.59 32.81 -20.76
N GLN A 110 -1.34 32.33 -19.78
CA GLN A 110 -0.91 31.31 -18.82
C GLN A 110 -2.05 30.31 -18.55
N CYS A 111 -1.73 29.16 -17.96
CA CYS A 111 -2.76 28.31 -17.35
C CYS A 111 -3.16 28.91 -15.99
N ILE A 112 -4.42 28.73 -15.59
CA ILE A 112 -4.89 29.12 -14.25
C ILE A 112 -4.17 28.34 -13.14
N ASP A 113 -4.15 28.83 -11.91
CA ASP A 113 -3.38 28.27 -10.78
C ASP A 113 -3.60 26.77 -10.47
N VAL A 114 -4.76 26.22 -10.84
CA VAL A 114 -5.12 24.80 -10.63
C VAL A 114 -4.86 23.92 -11.86
N ALA A 115 -4.23 24.48 -12.88
CA ALA A 115 -3.95 23.84 -14.15
C ALA A 115 -2.48 24.00 -14.53
N HIS A 116 -2.03 23.18 -15.48
CA HIS A 116 -0.69 23.22 -16.03
C HIS A 116 -0.74 22.96 -17.52
N LEU A 117 0.34 23.30 -18.22
CA LEU A 117 0.48 23.00 -19.65
C LEU A 117 0.82 21.51 -19.81
N GLY A 118 -0.10 20.76 -20.42
CA GLY A 118 0.09 19.35 -20.77
C GLY A 118 0.97 19.17 -22.00
N ARG A 119 1.26 17.91 -22.34
CA ARG A 119 2.13 17.57 -23.49
C ARG A 119 1.46 17.78 -24.86
N ASP A 120 0.15 18.01 -24.88
CA ASP A 120 -0.63 18.36 -26.06
C ASP A 120 -0.76 19.88 -26.26
N ASP A 121 0.08 20.66 -25.57
CA ASP A 121 0.10 22.13 -25.58
C ASP A 121 -1.22 22.77 -25.12
N LYS A 122 -1.97 22.10 -24.23
CA LYS A 122 -3.21 22.64 -23.63
C LYS A 122 -3.12 22.71 -22.12
N CYS A 123 -3.92 23.58 -21.52
CA CYS A 123 -4.05 23.67 -20.07
C CYS A 123 -4.96 22.55 -19.56
N HIS A 124 -4.40 21.66 -18.74
CA HIS A 124 -5.12 20.58 -18.06
C HIS A 124 -5.17 20.86 -16.57
N ARG A 125 -6.29 20.53 -15.93
CA ARG A 125 -6.36 20.59 -14.46
C ARG A 125 -5.35 19.62 -13.86
N THR A 126 -4.59 20.09 -12.89
CA THR A 126 -3.63 19.27 -12.13
C THR A 126 -4.39 18.39 -11.13
N ILE A 127 -4.26 17.08 -11.26
CA ILE A 127 -4.95 16.08 -10.44
C ILE A 127 -3.92 15.18 -9.77
N ALA A 128 -4.00 15.10 -8.45
CA ALA A 128 -3.15 14.22 -7.66
C ALA A 128 -3.46 12.73 -7.91
N LEU A 129 -2.51 11.86 -7.58
CA LEU A 129 -2.68 10.41 -7.64
C LEU A 129 -3.94 9.96 -6.85
N GLY A 130 -4.70 9.04 -7.43
CA GLY A 130 -6.01 8.58 -6.96
C GLY A 130 -7.19 9.49 -7.31
N GLY A 131 -6.94 10.74 -7.73
CA GLY A 131 -7.94 11.70 -8.15
C GLY A 131 -8.55 11.40 -9.53
N ILE A 132 -9.69 12.03 -9.82
CA ILE A 132 -10.44 11.82 -11.07
C ILE A 132 -9.78 12.58 -12.22
N CYS A 133 -9.53 11.88 -13.32
CA CYS A 133 -8.91 12.42 -14.52
C CYS A 133 -9.69 12.07 -15.79
N GLU A 134 -9.44 12.85 -16.83
CA GLU A 134 -9.96 12.62 -18.19
C GLU A 134 -8.84 12.08 -19.10
N THR A 135 -7.63 12.62 -18.96
CA THR A 135 -6.45 12.25 -19.76
C THR A 135 -5.22 12.09 -18.87
N ASN A 136 -4.16 11.49 -19.42
CA ASN A 136 -2.87 11.38 -18.73
C ASN A 136 -2.29 12.76 -18.40
N ASP A 137 -2.60 13.79 -19.18
CA ASP A 137 -2.12 15.15 -18.95
C ASP A 137 -2.81 15.82 -17.77
N ASN A 138 -3.83 15.23 -17.14
CA ASN A 138 -4.27 15.71 -15.82
C ASN A 138 -3.30 15.31 -14.69
N CYS A 139 -2.52 14.25 -14.88
CA CYS A 139 -1.79 13.56 -13.81
C CYS A 139 -0.34 14.05 -13.67
N LEU A 140 -0.11 15.36 -13.70
CA LEU A 140 1.21 15.94 -13.44
C LEU A 140 1.63 15.70 -11.99
N LEU A 141 2.83 15.15 -11.83
CA LEU A 141 3.43 14.76 -10.56
C LEU A 141 4.39 15.85 -10.05
N GLY A 142 4.77 15.76 -8.78
CA GLY A 142 5.59 16.78 -8.12
C GLY A 142 7.03 16.90 -8.63
N ASP A 143 7.49 15.92 -9.40
CA ASP A 143 8.79 15.87 -10.07
C ASP A 143 8.71 16.18 -11.57
N GLU A 144 7.62 16.85 -12.00
CA GLU A 144 7.31 17.20 -13.38
C GLU A 144 7.08 15.99 -14.31
N SER A 145 7.05 14.77 -13.77
CA SER A 145 6.65 13.57 -14.49
C SER A 145 5.13 13.41 -14.55
N TYR A 146 4.65 12.38 -15.25
CA TYR A 146 3.21 12.14 -15.43
C TYR A 146 2.81 10.75 -14.97
N GLY A 147 1.70 10.69 -14.23
CA GLY A 147 0.94 9.48 -14.01
C GLY A 147 0.09 9.08 -15.23
N PHE A 148 -0.65 7.99 -15.06
CA PHE A 148 -1.56 7.47 -16.08
C PHE A 148 -2.99 7.67 -15.63
N CYS A 149 -3.84 8.17 -16.52
CA CYS A 149 -5.26 8.20 -16.32
C CYS A 149 -5.86 6.85 -16.71
N TYR A 150 -6.11 6.00 -15.72
CA TYR A 150 -6.64 4.67 -15.93
C TYR A 150 -7.96 4.51 -15.18
N VAL A 151 -9.02 4.12 -15.90
CA VAL A 151 -10.39 4.01 -15.37
C VAL A 151 -10.81 5.32 -14.68
N GLY A 152 -10.45 6.45 -15.29
CA GLY A 152 -10.76 7.79 -14.80
C GLY A 152 -10.04 8.19 -13.52
N LYS A 153 -8.94 7.52 -13.14
CA LYS A 153 -8.10 7.90 -12.00
C LYS A 153 -6.64 8.01 -12.35
N CYS A 154 -5.96 9.00 -11.77
CA CYS A 154 -4.51 9.11 -11.87
C CYS A 154 -3.83 8.01 -11.07
N ILE A 155 -3.03 7.17 -11.72
CA ILE A 155 -2.29 6.07 -11.11
C ILE A 155 -0.82 6.07 -11.56
N CYS A 156 0.01 5.34 -10.83
CA CYS A 156 1.35 5.02 -11.30
C CYS A 156 1.32 3.96 -12.39
N ASN A 157 2.37 3.94 -13.22
CA ASN A 157 2.57 2.90 -14.22
C ASN A 157 2.78 1.52 -13.55
N VAL A 158 2.67 0.45 -14.34
CA VAL A 158 3.08 -0.88 -13.92
C VAL A 158 4.53 -0.85 -13.43
N LYS A 159 4.82 -1.58 -12.34
CA LYS A 159 6.11 -1.60 -11.62
C LYS A 159 6.45 -0.33 -10.83
N TYR A 160 5.51 0.60 -10.67
CA TYR A 160 5.68 1.76 -9.80
C TYR A 160 4.53 1.81 -8.79
N HIS A 161 4.81 2.32 -7.61
CA HIS A 161 3.82 2.58 -6.57
C HIS A 161 3.84 4.04 -6.16
N ILE A 162 2.80 4.46 -5.43
CA ILE A 162 2.67 5.83 -4.94
C ILE A 162 3.66 6.03 -3.80
N SER A 163 4.49 7.05 -3.93
CA SER A 163 5.36 7.55 -2.85
C SER A 163 4.59 7.87 -1.57
N SER A 164 5.30 7.83 -0.44
CA SER A 164 4.80 8.15 0.90
C SER A 164 4.19 9.56 1.00
N ASP A 165 4.69 10.53 0.24
CA ASP A 165 4.15 11.89 0.16
C ASP A 165 2.96 12.04 -0.81
N GLY A 166 2.63 10.99 -1.57
CA GLY A 166 1.53 10.95 -2.54
C GLY A 166 1.77 11.74 -3.82
N LYS A 167 2.98 12.24 -4.07
CA LYS A 167 3.27 13.19 -5.17
C LYS A 167 4.04 12.59 -6.33
N ARG A 168 4.66 11.42 -6.14
CA ARG A 168 5.55 10.77 -7.11
C ARG A 168 5.23 9.30 -7.28
N CYS A 169 5.66 8.74 -8.40
CA CYS A 169 5.63 7.31 -8.68
C CYS A 169 7.04 6.72 -8.54
N ILE A 170 7.20 5.77 -7.63
CA ILE A 170 8.50 5.21 -7.26
C ILE A 170 8.61 3.78 -7.79
N PRO A 171 9.76 3.38 -8.36
CA PRO A 171 9.99 2.00 -8.78
C PRO A 171 9.73 1.03 -7.64
N SER A 172 8.89 0.03 -7.90
CA SER A 172 8.58 -1.04 -6.97
C SER A 172 9.63 -2.14 -7.07
N SER A 173 10.30 -2.43 -5.95
CA SER A 173 11.23 -3.54 -5.78
C SER A 173 10.65 -4.55 -4.80
N PHE A 174 10.56 -5.81 -5.21
CA PHE A 174 10.14 -6.91 -4.35
C PHE A 174 11.33 -7.48 -3.56
N LEU A 175 11.05 -8.41 -2.64
CA LEU A 175 12.10 -9.10 -1.89
C LEU A 175 13.16 -9.71 -2.82
N GLN A 176 14.41 -9.66 -2.36
CA GLN A 176 15.62 -10.06 -3.10
C GLN A 176 15.93 -9.28 -4.38
N GLN A 177 15.12 -8.28 -4.75
CA GLN A 177 15.43 -7.40 -5.87
C GLN A 177 16.28 -6.21 -5.41
N SER A 178 17.01 -5.64 -6.38
CA SER A 178 17.79 -4.43 -6.16
C SER A 178 16.87 -3.26 -5.77
N CYS A 179 17.33 -2.44 -4.84
CA CYS A 179 16.64 -1.23 -4.40
C CYS A 179 17.62 -0.08 -4.21
N GLU A 180 17.13 1.13 -4.41
CA GLU A 180 17.90 2.37 -4.18
C GLU A 180 17.56 3.00 -2.83
N SER A 181 16.35 2.76 -2.33
CA SER A 181 15.85 3.32 -1.07
C SER A 181 14.84 2.40 -0.41
N ALA A 182 14.60 2.63 0.89
CA ALA A 182 13.54 1.98 1.67
C ALA A 182 12.17 2.07 0.97
N GLU A 183 11.89 3.23 0.37
CA GLU A 183 10.62 3.51 -0.30
C GLU A 183 10.39 2.58 -1.49
N SER A 184 11.43 2.20 -2.23
CA SER A 184 11.33 1.22 -3.33
C SER A 184 10.77 -0.12 -2.88
N CYS A 185 11.06 -0.54 -1.64
CA CYS A 185 10.62 -1.81 -1.07
C CYS A 185 9.21 -1.76 -0.45
N ALA A 186 8.57 -0.59 -0.39
CA ALA A 186 7.31 -0.39 0.33
C ALA A 186 6.12 -1.20 -0.22
N VAL A 187 6.27 -1.82 -1.41
CA VAL A 187 5.28 -2.77 -1.96
C VAL A 187 5.17 -4.06 -1.16
N THR A 188 6.23 -4.47 -0.45
CA THR A 188 6.21 -5.60 0.49
C THR A 188 6.21 -5.06 1.91
N ALA A 189 5.13 -5.28 2.64
CA ALA A 189 5.02 -4.86 4.04
C ALA A 189 6.14 -5.47 4.89
N PHE A 190 6.64 -4.68 5.85
CA PHE A 190 7.74 -5.08 6.75
C PHE A 190 9.05 -5.40 6.01
N SER A 191 9.29 -4.76 4.87
CA SER A 191 10.56 -4.82 4.15
C SER A 191 11.23 -3.45 4.08
N ASP A 192 12.54 -3.45 3.89
CA ASP A 192 13.39 -2.28 3.78
C ASP A 192 14.63 -2.59 2.90
N CYS A 193 15.31 -1.56 2.44
CA CYS A 193 16.44 -1.67 1.53
C CYS A 193 17.76 -1.82 2.30
N TYR A 194 18.23 -3.06 2.43
CA TYR A 194 19.47 -3.38 3.14
C TYR A 194 20.57 -3.89 2.20
N GLY A 195 21.63 -3.10 2.06
CA GLY A 195 22.75 -3.43 1.17
C GLY A 195 22.37 -3.41 -0.31
N GLY A 196 21.44 -2.53 -0.69
CA GLY A 196 20.94 -2.39 -2.06
C GLY A 196 19.96 -3.49 -2.48
N ILE A 197 19.44 -4.30 -1.55
CA ILE A 197 18.48 -5.37 -1.82
C ILE A 197 17.31 -5.27 -0.83
N CYS A 198 16.07 -5.44 -1.29
CA CYS A 198 14.91 -5.47 -0.41
C CYS A 198 14.93 -6.74 0.46
N LYS A 199 14.86 -6.55 1.79
CA LYS A 199 14.85 -7.62 2.79
C LYS A 199 13.83 -7.31 3.86
N CYS A 200 13.39 -8.33 4.58
CA CYS A 200 12.56 -8.14 5.76
C CYS A 200 13.29 -7.36 6.85
N ILE A 201 12.56 -6.49 7.54
CA ILE A 201 13.07 -5.74 8.70
C ILE A 201 13.29 -6.67 9.90
N GLU A 202 13.98 -6.18 10.92
CA GLU A 202 14.22 -6.93 12.16
C GLU A 202 12.91 -7.45 12.79
N GLY A 203 12.93 -8.71 13.25
CA GLY A 203 11.76 -9.39 13.81
C GLY A 203 10.81 -9.98 12.75
N TYR A 204 11.13 -9.81 11.46
CA TYR A 204 10.44 -10.44 10.34
C TYR A 204 11.42 -11.29 9.52
N ILE A 205 10.88 -12.33 8.91
CA ILE A 205 11.62 -13.27 8.06
C ILE A 205 10.89 -13.44 6.73
N GLU A 206 11.64 -13.83 5.71
CA GLU A 206 11.10 -14.07 4.39
C GLU A 206 10.24 -15.33 4.36
N ALA A 207 9.04 -15.23 3.79
CA ALA A 207 8.17 -16.37 3.53
C ALA A 207 8.81 -17.33 2.51
N GLU A 208 8.38 -18.59 2.52
CA GLU A 208 8.90 -19.61 1.59
C GLU A 208 8.61 -19.29 0.11
N ASP A 209 7.60 -18.47 -0.18
CA ASP A 209 7.23 -18.00 -1.52
C ASP A 209 7.97 -16.73 -1.96
N PHE A 210 8.77 -16.12 -1.08
CA PHE A 210 9.48 -14.85 -1.31
C PHE A 210 8.54 -13.65 -1.61
N GLU A 211 7.24 -13.77 -1.33
CA GLU A 211 6.27 -12.70 -1.63
C GLU A 211 6.01 -11.78 -0.43
N SER A 212 6.33 -12.25 0.79
CA SER A 212 5.99 -11.52 2.01
C SER A 212 7.00 -11.70 3.14
N CYS A 213 6.95 -10.76 4.08
CA CYS A 213 7.68 -10.84 5.33
C CYS A 213 6.74 -11.30 6.45
N LEU A 214 7.03 -12.45 7.03
CA LEU A 214 6.29 -13.03 8.14
C LEU A 214 6.96 -12.68 9.46
N LYS A 215 6.15 -12.43 10.50
CA LYS A 215 6.69 -12.20 11.84
C LYS A 215 7.44 -13.45 12.31
N ALA A 216 8.70 -13.28 12.72
CA ALA A 216 9.49 -14.35 13.27
C ALA A 216 8.91 -14.84 14.60
N ALA A 217 8.92 -16.16 14.81
CA ALA A 217 8.62 -16.72 16.11
C ALA A 217 9.86 -16.65 17.01
N SER A 218 9.62 -16.39 18.29
CA SER A 218 10.64 -16.19 19.32
C SER A 218 10.59 -17.25 20.42
N ALA A 219 9.48 -18.00 20.52
CA ALA A 219 9.30 -19.06 21.49
C ALA A 219 8.44 -20.21 20.95
N VAL A 220 8.61 -21.40 21.54
CA VAL A 220 7.70 -22.53 21.36
C VAL A 220 6.28 -22.10 21.77
N GLY A 221 5.28 -22.43 20.95
CA GLY A 221 3.89 -22.01 21.14
C GLY A 221 3.54 -20.65 20.52
N ASP A 222 4.48 -19.95 19.90
CA ASP A 222 4.18 -18.76 19.08
C ASP A 222 3.33 -19.13 17.86
N ASN A 223 2.53 -18.16 17.39
CA ASN A 223 1.71 -18.36 16.21
C ASN A 223 2.57 -18.41 14.95
N CYS A 224 2.25 -19.34 14.06
CA CYS A 224 2.91 -19.49 12.78
C CYS A 224 1.91 -19.91 11.70
N THR A 225 2.27 -19.64 10.45
CA THR A 225 1.60 -20.17 9.24
C THR A 225 2.56 -21.02 8.43
N GLN A 226 3.87 -20.75 8.53
CA GLN A 226 4.92 -21.49 7.83
C GLN A 226 5.99 -21.96 8.82
N THR A 227 6.66 -23.06 8.48
CA THR A 227 7.71 -23.65 9.32
C THR A 227 8.91 -22.72 9.48
N ILE A 228 9.23 -21.94 8.44
CA ILE A 228 10.36 -21.00 8.46
C ILE A 228 10.30 -20.00 9.64
N GLN A 229 9.10 -19.57 10.06
CA GLN A 229 8.89 -18.67 11.22
C GLN A 229 9.44 -19.23 12.51
N CYS A 230 9.30 -20.54 12.69
CA CYS A 230 9.75 -21.24 13.88
C CYS A 230 11.23 -21.62 13.75
N SER A 231 11.63 -22.18 12.60
CA SER A 231 12.95 -22.82 12.48
C SER A 231 14.14 -21.86 12.37
N GLU A 232 13.91 -20.59 12.04
CA GLU A 232 14.99 -19.60 11.91
C GLU A 232 15.70 -19.35 13.25
N TYR A 233 14.92 -19.01 14.29
CA TYR A 233 15.44 -18.70 15.63
C TYR A 233 15.26 -19.85 16.63
N ILE A 234 14.22 -20.68 16.47
CA ILE A 234 13.95 -21.83 17.34
C ILE A 234 14.40 -23.09 16.60
N LYS A 235 15.71 -23.39 16.66
CA LYS A 235 16.30 -24.58 16.02
C LYS A 235 15.56 -25.84 16.48
N GLY A 236 15.29 -26.76 15.56
CA GLY A 236 14.56 -27.99 15.89
C GLY A 236 13.05 -27.83 16.05
N SER A 237 12.48 -26.67 15.72
CA SER A 237 11.02 -26.46 15.70
C SER A 237 10.44 -26.47 14.28
N PHE A 238 9.12 -26.62 14.18
CA PHE A 238 8.33 -26.47 12.97
C PHE A 238 6.95 -25.92 13.28
N CYS A 239 6.22 -25.48 12.25
CA CYS A 239 4.86 -25.01 12.45
C CYS A 239 3.89 -26.20 12.42
N ASP A 240 3.20 -26.44 13.53
CA ASP A 240 2.14 -27.45 13.64
C ASP A 240 0.87 -26.82 14.19
N ASN A 241 -0.28 -27.04 13.54
CA ASN A 241 -1.57 -26.50 13.98
C ASN A 241 -1.54 -25.00 14.33
N ASN A 242 -0.85 -24.20 13.51
CA ASN A 242 -0.60 -22.76 13.68
C ASN A 242 0.25 -22.36 14.89
N LYS A 243 1.00 -23.31 15.46
CA LYS A 243 1.84 -23.13 16.64
C LYS A 243 3.24 -23.69 16.41
N CYS A 244 4.26 -22.94 16.82
CA CYS A 244 5.63 -23.43 16.78
C CYS A 244 5.78 -24.58 17.78
N THR A 245 6.14 -25.75 17.27
CA THR A 245 6.24 -27.00 18.04
C THR A 245 7.59 -27.65 17.78
N CYS A 246 8.15 -28.34 18.77
CA CYS A 246 9.41 -29.06 18.61
C CYS A 246 9.23 -30.29 17.71
N LYS A 247 10.21 -30.52 16.83
CA LYS A 247 10.26 -31.71 15.96
C LYS A 247 10.44 -32.96 16.81
N THR A 248 10.10 -34.12 16.24
CA THR A 248 10.38 -35.41 16.87
C THR A 248 11.85 -35.56 17.26
N GLY A 249 12.10 -36.01 18.50
CA GLY A 249 13.45 -36.09 19.08
C GLY A 249 13.91 -34.78 19.72
N TYR A 250 13.03 -33.79 19.83
CA TYR A 250 13.23 -32.56 20.60
C TYR A 250 12.02 -32.30 21.50
N HIS A 251 12.26 -31.65 22.63
CA HIS A 251 11.24 -31.15 23.54
C HIS A 251 11.43 -29.65 23.79
N GLY A 252 10.39 -28.97 24.24
CA GLY A 252 10.48 -27.57 24.63
C GLY A 252 11.19 -27.43 25.98
N TYR A 253 12.20 -26.57 26.05
CA TYR A 253 12.84 -26.15 27.30
C TYR A 253 12.95 -24.62 27.29
N GLY A 254 12.10 -23.95 28.08
CA GLY A 254 11.95 -22.49 27.99
C GLY A 254 11.42 -22.06 26.62
N ASN A 255 12.19 -21.21 25.92
CA ASN A 255 11.82 -20.68 24.59
C ASN A 255 12.47 -21.44 23.42
N GLU A 256 13.25 -22.49 23.69
CA GLU A 256 13.96 -23.27 22.67
C GLU A 256 13.50 -24.72 22.62
N CYS A 257 13.80 -25.39 21.51
CA CYS A 257 13.67 -26.84 21.40
C CYS A 257 15.04 -27.47 21.69
N THR A 258 15.08 -28.36 22.67
CA THR A 258 16.29 -29.09 23.06
C THR A 258 16.19 -30.54 22.62
N VAL A 259 17.31 -31.14 22.22
CA VAL A 259 17.35 -32.56 21.84
C VAL A 259 16.95 -33.45 23.02
N ASP A 260 16.22 -34.52 22.73
CA ASP A 260 15.82 -35.50 23.74
C ASP A 260 16.99 -36.44 24.04
N ALA A 261 17.34 -36.57 25.32
CA ALA A 261 18.21 -37.62 25.86
C ALA A 261 17.49 -38.31 27.02
N LYS A 262 17.25 -39.61 26.89
CA LYS A 262 16.61 -40.40 27.95
C LYS A 262 17.59 -40.76 29.05
N LEU A 263 17.07 -41.26 30.17
CA LEU A 263 17.89 -41.79 31.25
C LEU A 263 18.89 -42.84 30.72
N GLY A 264 20.17 -42.68 31.06
CA GLY A 264 21.26 -43.52 30.58
C GLY A 264 21.81 -43.18 29.19
N GLU A 265 21.17 -42.26 28.45
CA GLU A 265 21.69 -41.77 27.17
C GLU A 265 22.73 -40.66 27.37
N ALA A 266 23.54 -40.46 26.33
CA ALA A 266 24.56 -39.42 26.34
C ALA A 266 23.92 -38.03 26.26
N CYS A 267 24.48 -37.09 27.00
CA CYS A 267 24.02 -35.70 27.06
C CYS A 267 25.20 -34.74 27.19
N LYS A 268 24.96 -33.46 26.88
CA LYS A 268 25.91 -32.36 27.11
C LYS A 268 25.45 -31.41 28.21
N GLU A 269 24.15 -31.13 28.27
CA GLU A 269 23.55 -30.19 29.21
C GLU A 269 22.36 -30.84 29.93
N ASP A 270 22.06 -30.36 31.14
CA ASP A 270 20.94 -30.86 31.95
C ASP A 270 19.60 -30.77 31.21
N LYS A 271 19.42 -29.72 30.39
CA LYS A 271 18.21 -29.48 29.60
C LYS A 271 17.95 -30.53 28.52
N GLU A 272 18.93 -31.35 28.14
CA GLU A 272 18.73 -32.43 27.16
C GLU A 272 18.04 -33.65 27.81
N CYS A 273 18.16 -33.80 29.13
CA CYS A 273 17.71 -35.00 29.83
C CYS A 273 16.21 -34.97 30.11
N ILE A 274 15.46 -35.93 29.54
CA ILE A 274 14.03 -36.09 29.75
C ILE A 274 13.69 -37.47 30.33
N LEU A 275 12.73 -37.51 31.26
CA LEU A 275 12.10 -38.76 31.73
C LEU A 275 10.76 -39.01 31.04
N THR A 276 9.89 -37.99 31.08
CA THR A 276 8.60 -37.89 30.40
C THR A 276 8.34 -36.40 30.17
N ALA A 277 7.39 -36.05 29.27
CA ALA A 277 7.13 -34.67 28.83
C ALA A 277 6.79 -33.64 29.93
N ASN A 278 6.66 -34.03 31.21
CA ASN A 278 6.22 -33.16 32.31
C ASN A 278 7.05 -33.28 33.60
N LEU A 279 8.20 -33.95 33.60
CA LEU A 279 9.04 -34.16 34.80
C LEU A 279 10.45 -33.58 34.62
N GLU A 280 10.47 -32.30 34.25
CA GLU A 280 11.65 -31.45 34.33
C GLU A 280 12.15 -31.43 35.79
N ASN A 281 13.46 -31.57 36.02
CA ASN A 281 14.17 -31.56 37.32
C ASN A 281 14.44 -32.91 38.03
N SER A 282 13.95 -34.04 37.54
CA SER A 282 14.26 -35.35 38.15
C SER A 282 15.51 -36.04 37.55
N VAL A 283 16.00 -35.55 36.41
CA VAL A 283 17.21 -36.01 35.72
C VAL A 283 18.15 -34.84 35.45
N ARG A 284 19.45 -35.14 35.43
CA ARG A 284 20.54 -34.21 35.11
C ARG A 284 21.62 -34.90 34.31
N CYS A 285 22.35 -34.13 33.53
CA CYS A 285 23.49 -34.59 32.78
C CYS A 285 24.72 -34.66 33.69
N THR A 286 25.04 -35.85 34.19
CA THR A 286 26.19 -36.07 35.07
C THR A 286 27.21 -36.92 34.34
N LEU A 287 28.45 -36.40 34.23
CA LEU A 287 29.54 -37.06 33.51
C LEU A 287 29.18 -37.44 32.06
N GLY A 288 28.37 -36.60 31.40
CA GLY A 288 27.96 -36.80 30.00
C GLY A 288 26.85 -37.84 29.79
N VAL A 289 26.18 -38.28 30.86
CA VAL A 289 25.07 -39.23 30.81
C VAL A 289 23.89 -38.73 31.64
N CYS A 290 22.67 -38.90 31.14
CA CYS A 290 21.47 -38.54 31.88
C CYS A 290 21.27 -39.48 33.08
N THR A 291 21.27 -38.91 34.27
CA THR A 291 21.18 -39.64 35.55
C THR A 291 20.15 -38.99 36.47
N CYS A 292 19.58 -39.76 37.40
CA CYS A 292 18.66 -39.21 38.40
C CYS A 292 19.36 -38.21 39.32
N VAL A 293 18.67 -37.14 39.69
CA VAL A 293 19.17 -36.20 40.70
C VAL A 293 19.44 -36.88 42.03
N VAL A 294 20.39 -36.31 42.80
CA VAL A 294 20.80 -36.83 44.11
C VAL A 294 19.58 -37.04 45.03
N GLY A 295 19.44 -38.26 45.57
CA GLY A 295 18.32 -38.65 46.44
C GLY A 295 17.22 -39.45 45.72
N LEU A 296 17.23 -39.47 44.38
CA LEU A 296 16.41 -40.35 43.57
C LEU A 296 17.24 -41.55 43.08
N SER A 297 16.57 -42.64 42.72
CA SER A 297 17.18 -43.83 42.13
C SER A 297 16.36 -44.28 40.94
N SER A 298 17.02 -44.78 39.90
CA SER A 298 16.37 -45.28 38.70
C SER A 298 15.66 -46.61 38.99
N GLN A 299 14.35 -46.66 38.78
CA GLN A 299 13.56 -47.88 38.84
C GLN A 299 12.75 -48.03 37.55
N GLU A 300 12.93 -49.14 36.86
CA GLU A 300 12.07 -49.53 35.74
C GLU A 300 10.70 -50.01 36.27
N PRO A 301 9.56 -49.64 35.66
CA PRO A 301 9.36 -48.73 34.52
C PRO A 301 9.11 -47.26 34.93
N TYR A 302 9.28 -46.92 36.20
CA TYR A 302 8.79 -45.69 36.82
C TYR A 302 9.76 -44.48 36.72
N GLY A 303 10.97 -44.67 36.18
CA GLY A 303 11.97 -43.61 36.06
C GLY A 303 12.69 -43.32 37.38
N CYS A 304 12.89 -42.04 37.72
CA CYS A 304 13.58 -41.62 38.94
C CYS A 304 12.61 -41.55 40.13
N VAL A 305 12.80 -42.41 41.13
CA VAL A 305 11.95 -42.47 42.34
C VAL A 305 12.76 -42.23 43.61
N ILE A 306 12.12 -41.72 44.67
CA ILE A 306 12.79 -41.44 45.96
C ILE A 306 13.37 -42.72 46.53
N ASN A 307 14.65 -42.70 46.88
CA ASN A 307 15.28 -43.83 47.53
C ASN A 307 14.81 -43.93 49.00
N SER A 308 13.86 -44.82 49.27
CA SER A 308 13.30 -45.06 50.60
C SER A 308 14.32 -45.59 51.62
N ALA A 309 15.53 -45.95 51.20
CA ALA A 309 16.65 -46.26 52.09
C ALA A 309 17.17 -45.02 52.86
N VAL A 310 17.10 -43.82 52.28
CA VAL A 310 17.58 -42.59 52.93
C VAL A 310 16.60 -42.10 54.00
N LEU A 311 15.29 -42.28 53.79
CA LEU A 311 14.26 -41.96 54.78
C LEU A 311 14.42 -42.79 56.06
N LYS A 312 14.74 -44.08 55.95
CA LYS A 312 14.93 -44.97 57.11
C LYS A 312 16.11 -44.58 58.02
N GLN A 313 17.07 -43.77 57.55
CA GLN A 313 18.22 -43.37 58.35
C GLN A 313 17.92 -42.20 59.30
N TYR A 314 16.85 -41.42 59.05
CA TYR A 314 16.44 -40.28 59.89
C TYR A 314 15.27 -40.57 60.84
N TYR A 315 14.50 -41.64 60.60
CA TYR A 315 13.41 -42.05 61.50
C TYR A 315 13.84 -42.45 62.93
N PRO A 316 15.00 -43.10 63.19
CA PRO A 316 15.39 -43.40 64.57
C PRO A 316 15.76 -42.13 65.36
N SER A 317 16.25 -41.08 64.69
CA SER A 317 16.69 -39.84 65.32
C SER A 317 15.53 -38.95 65.78
N LEU A 318 14.44 -38.89 64.99
CA LEU A 318 13.23 -38.11 65.32
C LEU A 318 12.38 -38.78 66.41
N ILE A 319 12.27 -40.10 66.40
CA ILE A 319 11.52 -40.85 67.43
C ILE A 319 12.25 -40.77 68.78
N MET A 320 13.58 -40.89 68.79
CA MET A 320 14.36 -40.78 70.03
C MET A 320 14.30 -39.36 70.64
N GLY A 321 14.30 -38.32 69.80
CA GLY A 321 14.11 -36.92 70.25
C GLY A 321 12.72 -36.64 70.83
N LEU A 322 11.65 -37.23 70.24
CA LEU A 322 10.28 -37.13 70.75
C LEU A 322 10.09 -37.91 72.07
N ILE A 323 10.71 -39.08 72.20
CA ILE A 323 10.69 -39.85 73.46
C ILE A 323 11.44 -39.11 74.56
N LEU A 324 12.64 -38.55 74.29
CA LEU A 324 13.38 -37.73 75.25
C LEU A 324 12.62 -36.45 75.64
N ALA A 325 11.92 -35.81 74.70
CA ALA A 325 11.08 -34.65 75.00
C ALA A 325 9.86 -35.02 75.87
N LEU A 326 9.25 -36.19 75.65
CA LEU A 326 8.15 -36.68 76.48
C LEU A 326 8.60 -37.04 77.91
N PHE A 327 9.82 -37.56 78.09
CA PHE A 327 10.40 -37.81 79.41
C PHE A 327 10.81 -36.54 80.17
N LEU A 328 11.11 -35.44 79.47
CA LEU A 328 11.43 -34.15 80.11
C LEU A 328 10.20 -33.32 80.50
N ILE A 329 9.00 -33.66 79.98
CA ILE A 329 7.75 -32.94 80.28
C ILE A 329 6.97 -33.59 81.44
N ASN A 330 7.31 -34.81 81.87
CA ASN A 330 6.68 -35.47 83.03
C ASN A 330 7.71 -36.07 84.00
N PRO A 331 8.18 -35.31 85.00
CA PRO A 331 8.87 -35.89 86.14
C PRO A 331 7.87 -36.03 87.31
N HIS A 332 6.99 -37.03 87.26
CA HIS A 332 6.26 -37.53 88.43
C HIS A 332 5.75 -38.96 88.21
#